data_AF-A0A0M2HQL5-F1
#
_entry.id   AF-A0A0M2HQL5-F1
#
_cell.length_a   1.000
_cell.length_b   1.000
_cell.length_c   1.000
_cell.angle_alpha   90.00
_cell.angle_beta   90.00
_cell.angle_gamma   90.00
#
_symmetry.space_group_name_H-M   'P 1'
#
loop_
_entity.id
_entity.type
_entity.pdbx_description
1 polymer ?
#
loop_
_entity_poly.entity_id
_entity_poly.type
_entity_poly.pdbx_seq_one_letter_code
_entity_poly.pdbx_strand_id
1 'polypeptide(L)'
;MTTDTSSSDSGRPGVVQRASAAAIRWALALRPVRAVLLYSERRGPMLADSVTYRALFSVFAGVLLGFSVAALWLTGNPVAWKAIVSAVETAIPGLIGENGVVDTADLRQPVSLSIAGIISLVGLVGAALGAIGSLRTAIRVIAGTAHDDVLWVWVVLRNLLLAIVIGASFAASAVITVAGRTGITWLLGVVGLPDRSPVTEWSIRLLSLLVVFALDAALIAVVFRLLSGVRAAGRSVRGGALLGGAGLLVLQELSSLFVGGASSNPLLASFATLLALLIWLNLSAQVMLIACAYIVTAHEEESDRVHARFGATTFEARRLQRAEIEYSIAQDALRAAQDAAADAHREKA
;
A
#
# COMPACT_ATOMS: atom_id res chain seq x y z
N MET A 1 -56.59 -50.60 13.19
CA MET A 1 -55.35 -50.89 13.92
C MET A 1 -54.37 -49.78 13.59
N THR A 2 -54.11 -48.95 14.59
CA THR A 2 -53.27 -47.76 14.60
C THR A 2 -51.79 -48.09 14.40
N THR A 3 -51.09 -47.35 13.55
CA THR A 3 -49.65 -47.09 13.74
C THR A 3 -49.41 -45.60 13.59
N ASP A 4 -49.39 -44.99 14.76
CA ASP A 4 -48.94 -43.65 15.07
C ASP A 4 -47.39 -43.62 15.09
N THR A 5 -46.85 -42.40 15.10
CA THR A 5 -45.47 -42.02 15.49
C THR A 5 -44.31 -42.18 14.49
N SER A 6 -43.94 -41.08 13.85
CA SER A 6 -42.78 -40.29 14.31
C SER A 6 -42.68 -38.98 13.50
N SER A 7 -43.39 -37.96 13.98
CA SER A 7 -42.99 -36.57 13.76
C SER A 7 -41.60 -36.38 14.36
N SER A 8 -40.57 -36.28 13.51
CA SER A 8 -39.24 -35.88 13.92
C SER A 8 -39.25 -34.39 14.29
N ASP A 9 -39.68 -34.11 15.52
CA ASP A 9 -39.32 -32.88 16.19
C ASP A 9 -37.82 -32.89 16.48
N SER A 10 -37.07 -32.06 15.75
CA SER A 10 -35.92 -31.35 16.33
C SER A 10 -35.58 -30.11 15.49
N GLY A 11 -36.57 -29.22 15.33
CA GLY A 11 -36.43 -27.92 14.67
C GLY A 11 -35.62 -26.88 15.46
N ARG A 12 -34.78 -27.29 16.42
CA ARG A 12 -33.97 -26.39 17.25
C ARG A 12 -32.48 -26.59 16.93
N PRO A 13 -31.78 -25.57 16.40
CA PRO A 13 -30.35 -25.68 16.13
C PRO A 13 -29.60 -26.06 17.41
N GLY A 14 -28.70 -27.04 17.30
CA GLY A 14 -27.87 -27.50 18.40
C GLY A 14 -27.10 -26.34 19.04
N VAL A 15 -26.72 -26.48 20.32
CA VAL A 15 -26.01 -25.43 21.07
C VAL A 15 -24.76 -24.95 20.33
N VAL A 16 -24.02 -25.88 19.71
CA VAL A 16 -22.84 -25.59 18.88
C VAL A 16 -23.20 -24.73 17.66
N GLN A 17 -24.32 -25.00 17.01
CA GLN A 17 -24.77 -24.26 15.83
C GLN A 17 -25.27 -22.84 16.19
N ARG A 18 -25.89 -22.68 17.37
CA ARG A 18 -26.26 -21.36 17.90
C ARG A 18 -25.03 -20.55 18.31
N ALA A 19 -24.05 -21.19 18.95
CA ALA A 19 -22.79 -20.55 19.33
C ALA A 19 -21.97 -20.13 18.10
N SER A 20 -21.87 -20.99 17.07
CA SER A 20 -21.17 -20.65 15.83
C SER A 20 -21.88 -19.53 15.07
N ALA A 21 -23.21 -19.55 14.98
CA ALA A 21 -23.97 -18.47 14.37
C ALA A 21 -23.82 -17.14 15.13
N ALA A 22 -23.76 -17.18 16.47
CA ALA A 22 -23.51 -15.99 17.27
C ALA A 22 -22.09 -15.45 17.07
N ALA A 23 -21.08 -16.33 17.00
CA ALA A 23 -19.70 -15.96 16.71
C ALA A 23 -19.54 -15.33 15.32
N ILE A 24 -20.20 -15.91 14.30
CA ILE A 24 -20.20 -15.35 12.93
C ILE A 24 -20.85 -13.97 12.91
N ARG A 25 -22.01 -13.81 13.55
CA ARG A 25 -22.68 -12.48 13.65
C ARG A 25 -21.79 -11.45 14.34
N TRP A 26 -21.14 -11.83 15.43
CA TRP A 26 -20.22 -10.96 16.15
C TRP A 26 -19.01 -10.58 15.29
N ALA A 27 -18.40 -11.55 14.61
CA ALA A 27 -17.30 -11.32 13.70
C ALA A 27 -17.71 -10.38 12.55
N LEU A 28 -18.87 -10.60 11.93
CA LEU A 28 -19.40 -9.75 10.87
C LEU A 28 -19.79 -8.34 11.36
N ALA A 29 -20.07 -8.14 12.65
CA ALA A 29 -20.28 -6.81 13.19
C ALA A 29 -18.99 -5.98 13.22
N LEU A 30 -17.82 -6.62 13.31
CA LEU A 30 -16.52 -5.95 13.36
C LEU A 30 -16.11 -5.44 11.97
N ARG A 31 -15.82 -4.14 11.88
CA ARG A 31 -15.28 -3.50 10.68
C ARG A 31 -14.02 -4.18 10.12
N PRO A 32 -12.98 -4.49 10.92
CA PRO A 32 -11.76 -5.10 10.37
C PRO A 32 -12.03 -6.46 9.75
N VAL A 33 -12.94 -7.26 10.31
CA VAL A 33 -13.34 -8.54 9.72
C VAL A 33 -14.02 -8.33 8.38
N ARG A 34 -14.99 -7.40 8.29
CA ARG A 34 -15.66 -7.08 7.02
C ARG A 34 -14.71 -6.55 5.96
N ALA A 35 -13.67 -5.81 6.35
CA ALA A 35 -12.61 -5.30 5.48
C ALA A 35 -11.71 -6.42 4.94
N VAL A 36 -11.27 -7.34 5.80
CA VAL A 36 -10.48 -8.52 5.38
C VAL A 36 -11.30 -9.44 4.49
N LEU A 37 -12.59 -9.63 4.80
CA LEU A 37 -13.51 -10.38 3.94
C LEU A 37 -13.66 -9.70 2.57
N LEU A 38 -13.84 -8.37 2.53
CA LEU A 38 -13.90 -7.62 1.27
C LEU A 38 -12.61 -7.78 0.45
N TYR A 39 -11.45 -7.69 1.10
CA TYR A 39 -10.15 -7.94 0.48
C TYR A 39 -10.09 -9.36 -0.12
N SER A 40 -10.52 -10.39 0.61
CA SER A 40 -10.56 -11.76 0.11
C SER A 40 -11.57 -11.96 -1.02
N GLU A 41 -12.78 -11.40 -0.90
CA GLU A 41 -13.87 -11.45 -1.88
C GLU A 41 -13.43 -10.85 -3.23
N ARG A 42 -12.64 -9.78 -3.19
CA ARG A 42 -12.09 -9.09 -4.36
C ARG A 42 -10.78 -9.67 -4.89
N ARG A 43 -10.40 -10.89 -4.47
CA ARG A 43 -9.13 -11.56 -4.84
C ARG A 43 -7.91 -10.71 -4.50
N GLY A 44 -7.95 -10.04 -3.36
CA GLY A 44 -6.91 -9.15 -2.85
C GLY A 44 -5.49 -9.73 -2.84
N PRO A 45 -5.26 -11.01 -2.47
CA PRO A 45 -3.93 -11.62 -2.54
C PRO A 45 -3.37 -11.65 -3.96
N MET A 46 -4.19 -12.06 -4.94
CA MET A 46 -3.80 -12.09 -6.36
C MET A 46 -3.51 -10.66 -6.89
N LEU A 47 -4.27 -9.67 -6.42
CA LEU A 47 -4.00 -8.27 -6.75
C LEU A 47 -2.67 -7.81 -6.14
N ALA A 48 -2.38 -8.16 -4.88
CA ALA A 48 -1.11 -7.86 -4.22
C ALA A 48 0.08 -8.48 -4.98
N ASP A 49 -0.05 -9.71 -5.48
CA ASP A 49 0.99 -10.36 -6.28
C ASP A 49 1.29 -9.57 -7.57
N SER A 50 0.25 -9.10 -8.27
CA SER A 50 0.41 -8.27 -9.47
C SER A 50 1.07 -6.91 -9.17
N VAL A 51 0.75 -6.33 -8.01
CA VAL A 51 1.36 -5.08 -7.53
C VAL A 51 2.83 -5.33 -7.20
N THR A 52 3.14 -6.45 -6.55
CA THR A 52 4.50 -6.84 -6.13
C THR A 52 5.42 -6.98 -7.34
N TYR A 53 4.99 -7.71 -8.37
CA TYR A 53 5.78 -7.88 -9.59
C TYR A 53 6.11 -6.53 -10.22
N ARG A 54 5.11 -5.64 -10.39
CA ARG A 54 5.32 -4.30 -10.94
C ARG A 54 6.12 -3.38 -10.02
N ALA A 55 5.99 -3.54 -8.70
CA ALA A 55 6.78 -2.84 -7.71
C ALA A 55 8.25 -3.22 -7.79
N LEU A 56 8.58 -4.50 -8.00
CA LEU A 56 9.96 -4.95 -8.15
C LEU A 56 10.66 -4.26 -9.33
N PHE A 57 10.05 -4.29 -10.52
CA PHE A 57 10.61 -3.57 -11.68
C PHE A 57 10.66 -2.06 -11.46
N SER A 58 9.63 -1.50 -10.84
CA SER A 58 9.57 -0.07 -10.52
C SER A 58 10.66 0.36 -9.55
N VAL A 59 11.02 -0.49 -8.59
CA VAL A 59 12.08 -0.23 -7.62
C VAL A 59 13.43 -0.19 -8.33
N PHE A 60 13.75 -1.19 -9.15
CA PHE A 60 14.98 -1.18 -9.94
C PHE A 60 15.04 0.00 -10.92
N ALA A 61 13.94 0.26 -11.63
CA ALA A 61 13.86 1.38 -12.55
C ALA A 61 13.98 2.73 -11.83
N GLY A 62 13.31 2.88 -10.68
CA GLY A 62 13.36 4.08 -9.85
C GLY A 62 14.75 4.34 -9.27
N VAL A 63 15.43 3.30 -8.80
CA VAL A 63 16.83 3.39 -8.35
C VAL A 63 17.71 3.83 -9.51
N LEU A 64 17.65 3.13 -10.65
CA LEU A 64 18.48 3.49 -11.80
C LEU A 64 18.22 4.92 -12.26
N LEU A 65 16.95 5.36 -12.34
CA LEU A 65 16.59 6.74 -12.66
C LEU A 65 17.12 7.74 -11.63
N GLY A 66 16.93 7.46 -10.34
CA GLY A 66 17.38 8.33 -9.25
C GLY A 66 18.90 8.50 -9.26
N PHE A 67 19.64 7.41 -9.41
CA PHE A 67 21.10 7.44 -9.53
C PHE A 67 21.59 8.05 -10.84
N SER A 68 20.87 7.87 -11.94
CA SER A 68 21.18 8.54 -13.22
C SER A 68 21.08 10.05 -13.10
N VAL A 69 20.02 10.55 -12.48
CA VAL A 69 19.85 11.99 -12.20
C VAL A 69 20.90 12.47 -11.21
N ALA A 70 21.19 11.68 -10.17
CA ALA A 70 22.21 12.00 -9.19
C ALA A 70 23.61 12.07 -9.80
N ALA A 71 23.98 11.16 -10.72
CA ALA A 71 25.26 11.16 -11.40
C ALA A 71 25.47 12.40 -12.29
N LEU A 72 24.39 12.92 -12.89
CA LEU A 72 24.41 14.15 -13.69
C LEU A 72 24.56 15.42 -12.85
N TRP A 73 24.00 15.46 -11.64
CA TRP A 73 23.94 16.68 -10.80
C TRP A 73 24.95 16.70 -9.65
N LEU A 74 25.32 15.54 -9.10
CA LEU A 74 26.19 15.40 -7.94
C LEU A 74 27.60 14.92 -8.30
N THR A 75 27.98 15.04 -9.58
CA THR A 75 29.33 14.71 -10.05
C THR A 75 30.35 15.54 -9.26
N GLY A 76 31.05 14.90 -8.32
CA GLY A 76 32.04 15.55 -7.46
C GLY A 76 31.66 15.76 -5.99
N ASN A 77 30.43 15.42 -5.54
CA ASN A 77 30.05 15.50 -4.11
C ASN A 77 29.89 14.10 -3.47
N PRO A 78 30.96 13.51 -2.91
CA PRO A 78 30.92 12.17 -2.33
C PRO A 78 30.06 12.08 -1.06
N VAL A 79 29.83 13.19 -0.36
CA VAL A 79 29.00 13.24 0.86
C VAL A 79 27.53 13.05 0.48
N ALA A 80 27.06 13.79 -0.51
CA ALA A 80 25.68 13.70 -0.97
C ALA A 80 25.40 12.36 -1.68
N TRP A 81 26.38 11.77 -2.36
CA TRP A 81 26.27 10.40 -2.89
C TRP A 81 26.03 9.36 -1.79
N LYS A 82 26.84 9.41 -0.71
CA LYS A 82 26.66 8.51 0.45
C LYS A 82 25.31 8.70 1.13
N ALA A 83 24.82 9.94 1.21
CA ALA A 83 23.50 10.22 1.78
C ALA A 83 22.36 9.60 0.96
N ILE A 84 22.43 9.66 -0.37
CA ILE A 84 21.43 9.04 -1.26
C ILE A 84 21.47 7.51 -1.13
N VAL A 85 22.66 6.90 -1.15
CA VAL A 85 22.83 5.45 -0.94
C VAL A 85 22.24 5.03 0.42
N SER A 86 22.60 5.72 1.49
CA SER A 86 22.08 5.41 2.83
C SER A 86 20.56 5.58 2.94
N ALA A 87 19.98 6.58 2.27
CA ALA A 87 18.53 6.80 2.24
C ALA A 87 17.79 5.66 1.52
N VAL A 88 18.31 5.20 0.38
CA VAL A 88 17.70 4.09 -0.38
C VAL A 88 17.85 2.77 0.38
N GLU A 89 19.01 2.51 1.01
CA GLU A 89 19.22 1.32 1.84
C GLU A 89 18.29 1.29 3.06
N THR A 90 18.02 2.44 3.66
CA THR A 90 17.06 2.57 4.77
C THR A 90 15.62 2.34 4.31
N ALA A 91 15.25 2.85 3.12
CA ALA A 91 13.90 2.72 2.58
C ALA A 91 13.61 1.31 2.03
N ILE A 92 14.61 0.65 1.44
CA ILE A 92 14.49 -0.68 0.83
C ILE A 92 15.72 -1.51 1.19
N PRO A 93 15.68 -2.23 2.32
CA PRO A 93 16.81 -3.06 2.76
C PRO A 93 17.16 -4.14 1.73
N GLY A 94 18.45 -4.37 1.50
CA GLY A 94 18.95 -5.42 0.59
C GLY A 94 18.94 -5.07 -0.91
N LEU A 95 18.51 -3.86 -1.29
CA LEU A 95 18.48 -3.43 -2.68
C LEU A 95 19.86 -2.98 -3.21
N ILE A 96 20.58 -2.17 -2.42
CA ILE A 96 21.90 -1.62 -2.73
C ILE A 96 22.82 -1.77 -1.51
N GLY A 97 24.14 -1.82 -1.73
CA GLY A 97 25.16 -1.96 -0.68
C GLY A 97 26.12 -3.13 -0.95
N GLU A 98 27.07 -3.40 -0.05
CA GLU A 98 28.09 -4.47 -0.23
C GLU A 98 27.47 -5.88 -0.41
N ASN A 99 26.25 -6.09 0.09
CA ASN A 99 25.49 -7.33 -0.07
C ASN A 99 24.15 -7.12 -0.81
N GLY A 100 23.95 -5.96 -1.45
CA GLY A 100 22.72 -5.62 -2.15
C GLY A 100 22.58 -6.29 -3.52
N VAL A 101 21.37 -6.29 -4.08
CA VAL A 101 21.13 -6.81 -5.45
C VAL A 101 21.83 -5.95 -6.52
N VAL A 102 22.08 -4.67 -6.25
CA VAL A 102 22.72 -3.72 -7.18
C VAL A 102 23.99 -3.13 -6.55
N ASP A 103 25.12 -3.23 -7.26
CA ASP A 103 26.38 -2.61 -6.87
C ASP A 103 26.34 -1.09 -7.13
N THR A 104 26.76 -0.30 -6.14
CA THR A 104 26.82 1.16 -6.22
C THR A 104 27.89 1.68 -7.18
N ALA A 105 28.89 0.86 -7.53
CA ALA A 105 29.92 1.23 -8.51
C ALA A 105 29.35 1.36 -9.93
N ASP A 106 28.41 0.48 -10.29
CA ASP A 106 27.76 0.46 -11.60
C ASP A 106 26.82 1.66 -11.81
N LEU A 107 26.34 2.26 -10.70
CA LEU A 107 25.42 3.39 -10.71
C LEU A 107 26.07 4.75 -11.01
N ARG A 108 27.41 4.81 -11.09
CA ARG A 108 28.15 6.07 -11.34
C ARG A 108 28.29 6.43 -12.82
N GLN A 109 27.89 5.55 -13.73
CA GLN A 109 28.01 5.83 -15.16
C GLN A 109 26.92 6.82 -15.61
N PRO A 110 27.27 7.97 -16.21
CA PRO A 110 26.28 8.93 -16.69
C PRO A 110 25.41 8.30 -17.78
N VAL A 111 24.10 8.56 -17.74
CA VAL A 111 23.23 8.25 -18.88
C VAL A 111 23.67 9.09 -20.06
N SER A 112 24.19 8.44 -21.09
CA SER A 112 24.49 9.08 -22.37
C SER A 112 23.20 9.64 -22.98
N LEU A 113 23.18 10.92 -23.34
CA LEU A 113 22.05 11.59 -24.03
C LEU A 113 21.93 11.16 -25.51
N SER A 114 22.18 9.89 -25.81
CA SER A 114 21.99 9.27 -27.12
C SER A 114 20.52 8.90 -27.35
N ILE A 115 20.14 8.58 -28.59
CA ILE A 115 18.82 8.04 -28.92
C ILE A 115 18.51 6.80 -28.05
N ALA A 116 19.51 5.93 -27.85
CA ALA A 116 19.40 4.77 -26.97
C ALA A 116 19.16 5.18 -25.50
N GLY A 117 19.82 6.23 -25.03
CA GLY A 117 19.60 6.80 -23.70
C GLY A 117 18.19 7.38 -23.51
N ILE A 118 17.65 8.09 -24.51
CA ILE A 118 16.28 8.61 -24.47
C ILE A 118 15.26 7.46 -24.43
N ILE A 119 15.43 6.44 -25.27
CA ILE A 119 14.55 5.27 -25.28
C ILE A 119 14.63 4.52 -23.94
N SER A 120 15.83 4.36 -23.39
CA SER A 120 16.04 3.76 -22.06
C SER A 120 15.34 4.57 -20.96
N LEU A 121 15.46 5.90 -20.98
CA LEU A 121 14.81 6.79 -20.02
C LEU A 121 13.28 6.65 -20.07
N VAL A 122 12.69 6.64 -21.26
CA VAL A 122 11.24 6.44 -21.44
C VAL A 122 10.81 5.07 -20.91
N GLY A 123 11.56 4.01 -21.22
CA GLY A 123 11.31 2.67 -20.70
C GLY A 123 11.39 2.60 -19.18
N LEU A 124 12.40 3.23 -18.58
CA LEU A 124 12.58 3.28 -17.13
C LEU A 124 11.47 4.07 -16.44
N VAL A 125 11.07 5.23 -16.97
CA VAL A 125 9.95 6.00 -16.43
C VAL A 125 8.66 5.17 -16.52
N GLY A 126 8.43 4.49 -17.65
CA GLY A 126 7.30 3.58 -17.80
C GLY A 126 7.31 2.46 -16.76
N ALA A 127 8.46 1.83 -16.52
CA ALA A 127 8.63 0.78 -15.51
C ALA A 127 8.41 1.31 -14.08
N ALA A 128 8.96 2.48 -13.74
CA ALA A 128 8.78 3.13 -12.45
C ALA A 128 7.32 3.54 -12.17
N LEU A 129 6.59 3.99 -13.20
CA LEU A 129 5.17 4.31 -13.05
C LEU A 129 4.29 3.05 -13.06
N GLY A 130 4.84 1.91 -13.47
CA GLY A 130 4.17 0.62 -13.52
C GLY A 130 3.55 0.23 -12.18
N ALA A 131 4.28 0.36 -11.07
CA ALA A 131 3.79 -0.01 -9.74
C ALA A 131 2.57 0.82 -9.30
N ILE A 132 2.60 2.13 -9.54
CA ILE A 132 1.47 3.03 -9.24
C ILE A 132 0.26 2.64 -10.06
N GLY A 133 0.48 2.30 -11.35
CA GLY A 133 -0.58 1.83 -12.24
C GLY A 133 -1.26 0.55 -11.74
N SER A 134 -0.52 -0.47 -11.31
CA SER A 134 -1.12 -1.71 -10.78
C SER A 134 -1.79 -1.49 -9.45
N LEU A 135 -1.15 -0.73 -8.55
CA LEU A 135 -1.73 -0.42 -7.25
C LEU A 135 -3.06 0.30 -7.42
N ARG A 136 -3.13 1.26 -8.36
CA ARG A 136 -4.37 1.95 -8.69
C ARG A 136 -5.44 0.99 -9.18
N THR A 137 -5.12 0.11 -10.12
CA THR A 137 -6.07 -0.90 -10.61
C THR A 137 -6.55 -1.80 -9.47
N ALA A 138 -5.63 -2.28 -8.62
CA ALA A 138 -5.97 -3.12 -7.46
C ALA A 138 -6.91 -2.40 -6.49
N ILE A 139 -6.62 -1.13 -6.15
CA ILE A 139 -7.47 -0.33 -5.26
C ILE A 139 -8.84 -0.09 -5.90
N ARG A 140 -8.91 0.23 -7.20
CA ARG A 140 -10.18 0.43 -7.92
C ARG A 140 -11.02 -0.85 -7.98
N VAL A 141 -10.40 -2.02 -8.17
CA VAL A 141 -11.09 -3.32 -8.10
C VAL A 141 -11.66 -3.56 -6.71
N ILE A 142 -10.90 -3.28 -5.65
CA ILE A 142 -11.39 -3.40 -4.27
C ILE A 142 -12.53 -2.40 -4.00
N ALA A 143 -12.41 -1.18 -4.52
CA ALA A 143 -13.35 -0.09 -4.31
C ALA A 143 -14.60 -0.14 -5.22
N GLY A 144 -14.63 -1.02 -6.23
CA GLY A 144 -15.75 -1.12 -7.17
C GLY A 144 -15.77 -0.03 -8.26
N THR A 145 -14.68 0.70 -8.47
CA THR A 145 -14.56 1.85 -9.39
C THR A 145 -13.70 1.55 -10.62
N ALA A 146 -13.59 0.27 -10.99
CA ALA A 146 -12.72 -0.17 -12.09
C ALA A 146 -13.18 0.34 -13.47
N HIS A 147 -14.44 0.74 -13.62
CA HIS A 147 -15.07 1.11 -14.89
C HIS A 147 -14.90 2.58 -15.29
N ASP A 148 -14.29 3.42 -14.44
CA ASP A 148 -14.08 4.84 -14.76
C ASP A 148 -12.90 5.01 -15.73
N ASP A 149 -13.22 5.17 -17.01
CA ASP A 149 -12.26 5.43 -18.07
C ASP A 149 -11.77 6.88 -18.01
N VAL A 150 -10.45 7.02 -17.85
CA VAL A 150 -9.73 8.28 -17.99
C VAL A 150 -8.70 8.08 -19.09
N LEU A 151 -8.57 9.06 -20.00
CA LEU A 151 -7.56 9.01 -21.06
C LEU A 151 -6.20 8.62 -20.47
N TRP A 152 -5.54 7.65 -21.13
CA TRP A 152 -4.30 7.06 -20.65
C TRP A 152 -3.21 8.10 -20.32
N VAL A 153 -3.13 9.21 -21.06
CA VAL A 153 -2.16 10.28 -20.83
C VAL A 153 -2.35 10.94 -19.46
N TRP A 154 -3.59 11.26 -19.06
CA TRP A 154 -3.88 11.87 -17.76
C TRP A 154 -3.54 10.93 -16.60
N VAL A 155 -3.71 9.64 -16.81
CA VAL A 155 -3.31 8.61 -15.85
C VAL A 155 -1.81 8.64 -15.62
N VAL A 156 -1.02 8.64 -16.69
CA VAL A 156 0.45 8.68 -16.59
C VAL A 156 0.91 9.96 -15.90
N LEU A 157 0.35 11.11 -16.28
CA LEU A 157 0.74 12.39 -15.70
C LEU A 157 0.41 12.48 -14.20
N ARG A 158 -0.76 11.97 -13.79
CA ARG A 158 -1.15 11.92 -12.37
C ARG A 158 -0.27 10.95 -11.57
N ASN A 159 0.10 9.81 -12.15
CA ASN A 159 1.02 8.88 -11.52
C ASN A 159 2.41 9.49 -11.37
N LEU A 160 2.89 10.24 -12.37
CA LEU A 160 4.17 10.96 -12.30
C LEU A 160 4.16 12.03 -11.22
N LEU A 161 3.11 12.85 -11.16
CA LEU A 161 2.94 13.85 -10.10
C LEU A 161 2.96 13.19 -8.72
N LEU A 162 2.24 12.07 -8.56
CA LEU A 162 2.22 11.32 -7.31
C LEU A 162 3.61 10.80 -6.95
N ALA A 163 4.34 10.23 -7.91
CA ALA A 163 5.71 9.76 -7.68
C ALA A 163 6.62 10.90 -7.19
N ILE A 164 6.52 12.09 -7.80
CA ILE A 164 7.28 13.28 -7.41
C ILE A 164 6.90 13.73 -5.99
N VAL A 165 5.62 13.79 -5.67
CA VAL A 165 5.14 14.19 -4.32
C VAL A 165 5.61 13.21 -3.25
N ILE A 166 5.54 11.91 -3.53
CA ILE A 166 6.04 10.87 -2.61
C ILE A 166 7.55 11.02 -2.42
N GLY A 167 8.32 11.12 -3.51
CA GLY A 167 9.77 11.31 -3.45
C GLY A 167 10.18 12.58 -2.68
N ALA A 168 9.51 13.70 -2.96
CA ALA A 168 9.74 14.96 -2.24
C ALA A 168 9.38 14.86 -0.75
N SER A 169 8.32 14.14 -0.41
CA SER A 169 7.92 13.90 0.98
C SER A 169 8.96 13.07 1.75
N PHE A 170 9.52 12.04 1.12
CA PHE A 170 10.62 11.25 1.70
C PHE A 170 11.89 12.09 1.86
N ALA A 171 12.25 12.92 0.87
CA ALA A 171 13.39 13.82 0.96
C ALA A 171 13.21 14.85 2.10
N ALA A 172 12.02 15.47 2.19
CA ALA A 172 11.69 16.38 3.28
C ALA A 172 11.74 15.67 4.65
N SER A 173 11.23 14.44 4.74
CA SER A 173 11.31 13.62 5.95
C SER A 173 12.76 13.36 6.37
N ALA A 174 13.65 13.03 5.42
CA ALA A 174 15.06 12.82 5.72
C ALA A 174 15.70 14.09 6.31
N VAL A 175 15.42 15.25 5.72
CA VAL A 175 15.89 16.55 6.23
C VAL A 175 15.34 16.82 7.64
N ILE A 176 14.05 16.61 7.86
CA ILE A 176 13.39 16.78 9.17
C ILE A 176 13.98 15.82 10.21
N THR A 177 14.29 14.59 9.82
CA THR A 177 14.87 13.58 10.72
C THR A 177 16.29 13.97 11.15
N VAL A 178 17.11 14.44 10.20
CA VAL A 178 18.46 14.94 10.49
C VAL A 178 18.39 16.19 11.38
N ALA A 179 17.56 17.16 11.02
CA ALA A 179 17.36 18.38 11.80
C ALA A 179 16.79 18.09 13.20
N GLY A 180 15.88 17.11 13.29
CA GLY A 180 15.26 16.66 14.54
C GLY A 180 16.26 16.02 15.48
N ARG A 181 17.21 15.20 14.99
CA ARG A 181 18.31 14.68 15.81
C ARG A 181 19.13 15.81 16.43
N THR A 182 19.52 16.79 15.62
CA THR A 182 20.29 17.96 16.08
C THR A 182 19.50 18.84 17.06
N GLY A 183 18.19 18.99 16.83
CA GLY A 183 17.30 19.74 17.71
C GLY A 183 17.11 19.06 19.07
N ILE A 184 16.93 17.73 19.09
CA ILE A 184 16.79 16.94 20.33
C ILE A 184 18.08 16.98 21.14
N THR A 185 19.25 16.82 20.51
CA THR A 185 20.54 16.93 21.21
C THR A 185 20.77 18.34 21.76
N TRP A 186 20.39 19.38 21.02
CA TRP A 186 20.47 20.76 21.50
C TRP A 186 19.53 21.02 22.70
N LEU A 187 18.26 20.60 22.61
CA LEU A 187 17.26 20.80 23.67
C LEU A 187 17.66 20.05 24.96
N LEU A 188 18.19 18.83 24.84
CA LEU A 188 18.64 18.03 25.97
C LEU A 188 19.93 18.56 26.58
N GLY A 189 20.82 19.13 25.76
CA GLY A 189 22.00 19.87 26.23
C GLY A 189 21.63 21.10 27.06
N VAL A 190 20.54 21.80 26.71
CA VAL A 190 20.00 22.94 27.49
C VAL A 190 19.39 22.49 28.83
N VAL A 191 18.80 21.29 28.87
CA VAL A 191 18.21 20.70 30.09
C VAL A 191 19.26 20.03 31.00
N GLY A 192 20.51 19.91 30.55
CA GLY A 192 21.62 19.38 31.35
C GLY A 192 21.61 17.86 31.54
N LEU A 193 20.84 17.14 30.71
CA LEU A 193 20.82 15.68 30.71
C LEU A 193 22.01 15.17 29.88
N PRO A 194 22.78 14.17 30.36
CA PRO A 194 23.90 13.63 29.61
C PRO A 194 23.45 13.02 28.28
N ASP A 195 24.26 13.19 27.23
CA ASP A 195 24.00 12.79 25.83
C ASP A 195 23.63 11.29 25.65
N ARG A 196 23.87 10.45 26.67
CA ARG A 196 23.61 9.00 26.68
C ARG A 196 22.66 8.55 27.79
N SER A 197 21.70 9.38 28.19
CA SER A 197 20.65 8.91 29.11
C SER A 197 19.72 7.92 28.38
N PRO A 198 19.25 6.83 29.03
CA PRO A 198 18.28 5.90 28.44
C PRO A 198 16.99 6.61 27.96
N VAL A 199 16.65 7.73 28.60
CA VAL A 199 15.49 8.56 28.28
C VAL A 199 15.68 9.30 26.95
N THR A 200 16.90 9.77 26.67
CA THR A 200 17.27 10.43 25.40
C THR A 200 17.13 9.44 24.24
N GLU A 201 17.70 8.25 24.36
CA GLU A 201 17.64 7.21 23.33
C GLU A 201 16.20 6.74 23.07
N TRP A 202 15.41 6.53 24.13
CA TRP A 202 14.00 6.19 24.00
C TRP A 202 13.17 7.29 23.33
N SER A 203 13.43 8.56 23.67
CA SER A 203 12.71 9.70 23.09
C SER A 203 13.00 9.86 21.61
N ILE A 204 14.28 9.71 21.21
CA ILE A 204 14.69 9.75 19.80
C ILE A 204 14.05 8.59 19.03
N ARG A 205 14.06 7.37 19.61
CA ARG A 205 13.42 6.21 18.98
C ARG A 205 11.91 6.39 18.83
N LEU A 206 11.23 6.83 19.88
CA LEU A 206 9.77 7.05 19.85
C LEU A 206 9.40 8.14 18.83
N LEU A 207 10.14 9.25 18.79
CA LEU A 207 9.91 10.29 17.80
C LEU A 207 10.12 9.77 16.38
N SER A 208 11.20 9.01 16.15
CA SER A 208 11.46 8.38 14.85
C SER A 208 10.30 7.46 14.43
N LEU A 209 9.82 6.60 15.33
CA LEU A 209 8.68 5.71 15.07
C LEU A 209 7.40 6.49 14.77
N LEU A 210 7.13 7.57 15.50
CA LEU A 210 5.97 8.42 15.26
C LEU A 210 6.03 9.14 13.91
N VAL A 211 7.21 9.63 13.51
CA VAL A 211 7.43 10.27 12.21
C VAL A 211 7.19 9.26 11.08
N VAL A 212 7.79 8.07 11.19
CA VAL A 212 7.61 6.98 10.20
C VAL A 212 6.15 6.55 10.11
N PHE A 213 5.50 6.32 11.26
CA PHE A 213 4.08 6.01 11.33
C PHE A 213 3.20 7.07 10.66
N ALA A 214 3.48 8.36 10.91
CA ALA A 214 2.75 9.46 10.32
C ALA A 214 2.93 9.52 8.80
N LEU A 215 4.14 9.22 8.30
CA LEU A 215 4.43 9.15 6.86
C LEU A 215 3.72 7.98 6.21
N ASP A 216 3.74 6.80 6.83
CA ASP A 216 3.04 5.62 6.31
C ASP A 216 1.52 5.85 6.30
N ALA A 217 0.95 6.42 7.36
CA ALA A 217 -0.46 6.78 7.40
C ALA A 217 -0.81 7.83 6.33
N ALA A 218 0.03 8.86 6.15
CA ALA A 218 -0.14 9.86 5.10
C ALA A 218 -0.05 9.23 3.70
N LEU A 219 0.90 8.32 3.48
CA LEU A 219 1.07 7.59 2.23
C LEU A 219 -0.19 6.80 1.90
N ILE A 220 -0.73 6.01 2.84
CA ILE A 220 -1.99 5.27 2.65
C ILE A 220 -3.14 6.22 2.34
N ALA A 221 -3.26 7.34 3.06
CA ALA A 221 -4.32 8.32 2.82
C ALA A 221 -4.25 8.96 1.43
N VAL A 222 -3.04 9.33 0.98
CA VAL A 222 -2.78 9.94 -0.33
C VAL A 222 -3.02 8.93 -1.44
N VAL A 223 -2.47 7.73 -1.32
CA VAL A 223 -2.68 6.61 -2.24
C VAL A 223 -4.17 6.35 -2.39
N PHE A 224 -4.91 6.17 -1.29
CA PHE A 224 -6.34 5.93 -1.37
C PHE A 224 -7.09 7.09 -2.04
N ARG A 225 -6.88 8.34 -1.61
CA ARG A 225 -7.61 9.49 -2.17
C ARG A 225 -7.34 9.74 -3.65
N LEU A 226 -6.12 9.47 -4.11
CA LEU A 226 -5.75 9.73 -5.50
C LEU A 226 -6.08 8.56 -6.43
N LEU A 227 -5.98 7.32 -5.94
CA LEU A 227 -6.07 6.13 -6.79
C LEU A 227 -7.43 5.44 -6.74
N SER A 228 -8.15 5.50 -5.62
CA SER A 228 -9.39 4.73 -5.44
C SER A 228 -10.55 5.18 -6.31
N GLY A 229 -10.58 6.44 -6.77
CA GLY A 229 -11.76 7.01 -7.45
C GLY A 229 -12.95 7.27 -6.52
N VAL A 230 -12.88 6.88 -5.24
CA VAL A 230 -13.96 7.06 -4.26
C VAL A 230 -13.74 8.33 -3.45
N ARG A 231 -14.77 9.17 -3.35
CA ARG A 231 -14.77 10.37 -2.49
C ARG A 231 -15.16 10.02 -1.05
N ALA A 232 -14.30 9.27 -0.36
CA ALA A 232 -14.54 8.91 1.05
C ALA A 232 -14.36 10.10 1.99
N ALA A 233 -15.18 10.19 3.04
CA ALA A 233 -15.05 11.23 4.06
C ALA A 233 -13.71 11.11 4.81
N GLY A 234 -13.17 12.25 5.26
CA GLY A 234 -11.87 12.28 5.92
C GLY A 234 -11.77 11.43 7.18
N ARG A 235 -12.89 11.17 7.88
CA ARG A 235 -12.91 10.26 9.04
C ARG A 235 -12.68 8.79 8.65
N SER A 236 -13.24 8.36 7.54
CA SER A 236 -13.15 6.98 7.04
C SER A 236 -11.76 6.70 6.49
N VAL A 237 -11.17 7.69 5.79
CA VAL A 237 -9.76 7.62 5.33
C VAL A 237 -8.80 7.56 6.51
N ARG A 238 -8.97 8.39 7.56
CA ARG A 238 -8.08 8.39 8.73
C ARG A 238 -8.02 7.04 9.43
N GLY A 239 -9.16 6.38 9.61
CA GLY A 239 -9.21 5.08 10.29
C GLY A 239 -8.39 4.01 9.56
N GLY A 240 -8.56 3.88 8.24
CA GLY A 240 -7.78 2.91 7.47
C GLY A 240 -6.33 3.33 7.23
N ALA A 241 -6.05 4.63 7.12
CA ALA A 241 -4.70 5.16 7.04
C ALA A 241 -3.86 4.83 8.27
N LEU A 242 -4.41 5.01 9.48
CA LEU A 242 -3.72 4.67 10.72
C LEU A 242 -3.50 3.15 10.85
N LEU A 243 -4.49 2.34 10.46
CA LEU A 243 -4.36 0.88 10.49
C LEU A 243 -3.33 0.37 9.49
N GLY A 244 -3.33 0.90 8.27
CA GLY A 244 -2.32 0.59 7.26
C GLY A 244 -0.93 1.09 7.65
N GLY A 245 -0.83 2.30 8.19
CA GLY A 245 0.43 2.85 8.70
C GLY A 245 1.00 2.03 9.85
N ALA A 246 0.16 1.53 10.76
CA ALA A 246 0.60 0.62 11.82
C ALA A 246 1.11 -0.70 11.24
N GLY A 247 0.40 -1.27 10.26
CA GLY A 247 0.81 -2.49 9.58
C GLY A 247 2.15 -2.36 8.86
N LEU A 248 2.37 -1.25 8.15
CA LEU A 248 3.63 -0.96 7.49
C LEU A 248 4.78 -0.74 8.49
N LEU A 249 4.53 0.01 9.57
CA LEU A 249 5.52 0.22 10.62
C LEU A 249 5.93 -1.11 11.28
N VAL A 250 4.97 -1.97 11.63
CA VAL A 250 5.25 -3.31 12.18
C VAL A 250 6.07 -4.12 11.19
N LEU A 251 5.71 -4.08 9.90
CA LEU A 251 6.46 -4.76 8.87
C LEU A 251 7.91 -4.24 8.85
N GLN A 252 8.14 -2.93 8.87
CA GLN A 252 9.48 -2.30 8.83
C GLN A 252 10.36 -2.73 10.00
N GLU A 253 9.81 -2.74 11.22
CA GLU A 253 10.53 -3.24 12.38
C GLU A 253 10.87 -4.73 12.23
N LEU A 254 9.95 -5.56 11.71
CA LEU A 254 10.23 -6.97 11.45
C LEU A 254 11.29 -7.18 10.36
N SER A 255 11.32 -6.32 9.34
CA SER A 255 12.33 -6.36 8.26
C SER A 255 13.75 -6.25 8.80
N SER A 256 13.95 -5.34 9.76
CA SER A 256 15.25 -5.11 10.38
C SER A 256 15.82 -6.37 11.04
N LEU A 257 14.95 -7.28 11.48
CA LEU A 257 15.33 -8.55 12.09
C LEU A 257 15.70 -9.61 11.06
N PHE A 258 15.10 -9.57 9.86
CA PHE A 258 15.37 -10.54 8.78
C PHE A 258 16.74 -10.33 8.12
N VAL A 259 17.19 -9.08 7.98
CA VAL A 259 18.45 -8.74 7.31
C VAL A 259 19.67 -9.23 8.10
N GLY A 260 19.56 -9.40 9.43
CA GLY A 260 20.66 -9.89 10.28
C GLY A 260 20.93 -11.40 10.23
N GLY A 261 20.03 -12.21 9.65
CA GLY A 261 20.09 -13.67 9.74
C GLY A 261 20.69 -14.40 8.53
N ALA A 262 20.98 -13.69 7.44
CA ALA A 262 21.43 -14.30 6.19
C ALA A 262 22.95 -14.16 6.01
N SER A 263 23.74 -15.15 6.42
CA SER A 263 24.94 -15.56 5.65
C SER A 263 25.72 -16.74 6.27
N SER A 264 25.74 -17.85 5.52
CA SER A 264 26.90 -18.76 5.48
C SER A 264 27.29 -19.18 4.05
N ASN A 265 26.58 -18.70 3.01
CA ASN A 265 26.91 -19.00 1.61
C ASN A 265 26.64 -17.78 0.69
N PRO A 266 27.68 -17.19 0.06
CA PRO A 266 27.57 -16.04 -0.84
C PRO A 266 26.65 -16.25 -2.06
N LEU A 267 26.54 -17.48 -2.58
CA LEU A 267 25.66 -17.79 -3.72
C LEU A 267 24.17 -17.74 -3.35
N LEU A 268 23.84 -18.00 -2.08
CA LEU A 268 22.47 -17.89 -1.57
C LEU A 268 22.15 -16.47 -1.11
N ALA A 269 23.16 -15.64 -0.82
CA ALA A 269 22.96 -14.30 -0.27
C ALA A 269 22.21 -13.37 -1.23
N SER A 270 22.62 -13.27 -2.50
CA SER A 270 21.97 -12.43 -3.51
C SER A 270 20.56 -12.91 -3.87
N PHE A 271 20.33 -14.22 -3.87
CA PHE A 271 19.00 -14.79 -4.06
C PHE A 271 18.09 -14.55 -2.84
N ALA A 272 18.64 -14.69 -1.63
CA ALA A 272 17.92 -14.44 -0.38
C ALA A 272 17.53 -12.96 -0.22
N THR A 273 18.38 -12.00 -0.60
CA THR A 273 18.03 -10.58 -0.57
C THR A 273 16.93 -10.24 -1.56
N LEU A 274 16.97 -10.82 -2.78
CA LEU A 274 15.90 -10.65 -3.77
C LEU A 274 14.58 -11.26 -3.29
N LEU A 275 14.60 -12.45 -2.67
CA LEU A 275 13.41 -13.06 -2.07
C LEU A 275 12.88 -12.25 -0.89
N ALA A 276 13.76 -11.76 0.00
CA ALA A 276 13.38 -10.91 1.12
C ALA A 276 12.71 -9.63 0.63
N LEU A 277 13.27 -8.99 -0.41
CA LEU A 277 12.67 -7.84 -1.07
C LEU A 277 11.30 -8.16 -1.67
N LEU A 278 11.16 -9.32 -2.32
CA LEU A 278 9.89 -9.74 -2.90
C LEU A 278 8.81 -9.95 -1.82
N ILE A 279 9.16 -10.64 -0.74
CA ILE A 279 8.28 -10.88 0.41
C ILE A 279 7.92 -9.54 1.07
N TRP A 280 8.90 -8.66 1.26
CA TRP A 280 8.71 -7.31 1.78
C TRP A 280 7.70 -6.51 0.98
N LEU A 281 7.89 -6.44 -0.35
CA LEU A 281 7.00 -5.74 -1.27
C LEU A 281 5.60 -6.37 -1.28
N ASN A 282 5.52 -7.70 -1.24
CA ASN A 282 4.24 -8.40 -1.23
C ASN A 282 3.44 -8.11 0.04
N LEU A 283 4.05 -8.28 1.21
CA LEU A 283 3.41 -8.01 2.49
C LEU A 283 3.02 -6.53 2.59
N SER A 284 3.87 -5.61 2.10
CA SER A 284 3.53 -4.18 2.03
C SER A 284 2.29 -3.95 1.16
N ALA A 285 2.24 -4.53 -0.03
CA ALA A 285 1.08 -4.44 -0.92
C ALA A 285 -0.18 -5.03 -0.27
N GLN A 286 -0.08 -6.17 0.41
CA GLN A 286 -1.21 -6.76 1.15
C GLN A 286 -1.73 -5.80 2.23
N VAL A 287 -0.85 -5.24 3.07
CA VAL A 287 -1.21 -4.27 4.11
C VAL A 287 -1.91 -3.06 3.50
N MET A 288 -1.35 -2.50 2.42
CA MET A 288 -1.94 -1.35 1.72
C MET A 288 -3.34 -1.66 1.19
N LEU A 289 -3.54 -2.82 0.56
CA LEU A 289 -4.82 -3.22 0.00
C LEU A 289 -5.86 -3.55 1.08
N ILE A 290 -5.46 -4.17 2.19
CA ILE A 290 -6.33 -4.40 3.36
C ILE A 290 -6.74 -3.06 3.98
N ALA A 291 -5.82 -2.10 4.11
CA ALA A 291 -6.12 -0.76 4.57
C ALA A 291 -7.11 -0.04 3.64
N CYS A 292 -6.93 -0.16 2.32
CA CYS A 292 -7.89 0.36 1.34
C CYS A 292 -9.27 -0.31 1.47
N ALA A 293 -9.34 -1.63 1.64
CA ALA A 293 -10.58 -2.35 1.88
C ALA A 293 -11.26 -1.90 3.18
N TYR A 294 -10.48 -1.55 4.21
CA TYR A 294 -10.98 -0.96 5.44
C TYR A 294 -11.60 0.42 5.21
N ILE A 295 -10.94 1.29 4.42
CA ILE A 295 -11.49 2.61 4.08
C ILE A 295 -12.79 2.48 3.29
N VAL A 296 -12.85 1.55 2.31
CA VAL A 296 -14.08 1.26 1.55
C VAL A 296 -15.20 0.79 2.46
N THR A 297 -14.92 -0.18 3.34
CA THR A 297 -15.92 -0.68 4.32
C THR A 297 -16.40 0.42 5.26
N ALA A 298 -15.50 1.30 5.71
CA ALA A 298 -15.86 2.44 6.55
C ALA A 298 -16.70 3.48 5.80
N HIS A 299 -16.44 3.68 4.51
CA HIS A 299 -17.24 4.55 3.64
C HIS A 299 -18.64 3.97 3.40
N GLU A 300 -18.75 2.66 3.11
CA GLU A 300 -20.04 1.96 2.98
C GLU A 300 -20.91 2.14 4.23
N GLU A 301 -20.32 2.02 5.43
CA GLU A 301 -21.04 2.22 6.69
C GLU A 301 -21.49 3.65 6.96
N GLU A 302 -20.79 4.63 6.39
CA GLU A 302 -21.14 6.03 6.51
C GLU A 302 -22.29 6.40 5.58
N SER A 303 -22.32 5.81 4.38
CA SER A 303 -23.40 5.99 3.41
C SER A 303 -24.68 5.26 3.82
N ASP A 304 -24.57 3.98 4.23
CA ASP A 304 -25.70 3.19 4.74
C ASP A 304 -25.26 2.28 5.90
N ARG A 305 -25.35 2.83 7.12
CA ARG A 305 -24.94 2.11 8.33
C ARG A 305 -25.76 0.86 8.59
N VAL A 306 -27.06 0.87 8.28
CA VAL A 306 -27.95 -0.24 8.62
C VAL A 306 -27.66 -1.42 7.70
N HIS A 307 -27.63 -1.17 6.40
CA HIS A 307 -27.33 -2.20 5.42
C HIS A 307 -25.89 -2.73 5.60
N ALA A 308 -24.90 -1.86 5.73
CA ALA A 308 -23.49 -2.28 5.81
C ALA A 308 -23.13 -3.04 7.11
N ARG A 309 -23.74 -2.69 8.25
CA ARG A 309 -23.39 -3.30 9.57
C ARG A 309 -24.32 -4.44 9.97
N PHE A 310 -25.61 -4.36 9.63
CA PHE A 310 -26.63 -5.31 10.08
C PHE A 310 -27.28 -6.08 8.94
N GLY A 311 -26.99 -5.76 7.67
CA GLY A 311 -27.57 -6.44 6.50
C GLY A 311 -27.12 -7.89 6.32
N ALA A 312 -25.98 -8.28 6.91
CA ALA A 312 -25.47 -9.65 6.83
C ALA A 312 -25.22 -10.25 8.23
N THR A 313 -26.04 -11.22 8.61
CA THR A 313 -25.87 -11.99 9.86
C THR A 313 -25.24 -13.37 9.64
N THR A 314 -25.15 -13.82 8.38
CA THR A 314 -24.54 -15.08 7.95
C THR A 314 -23.65 -14.85 6.73
N PHE A 315 -22.76 -15.79 6.42
CA PHE A 315 -21.94 -15.72 5.21
C PHE A 315 -22.76 -15.74 3.93
N GLU A 316 -23.87 -16.49 3.88
CA GLU A 316 -24.76 -16.50 2.72
C GLU A 316 -25.48 -15.16 2.54
N ALA A 317 -25.94 -14.53 3.64
CA ALA A 317 -26.51 -13.18 3.58
C ALA A 317 -25.47 -12.16 3.09
N ARG A 318 -24.21 -12.30 3.49
CA ARG A 318 -23.13 -11.44 3.01
C ARG A 318 -22.85 -11.64 1.51
N ARG A 319 -22.87 -12.89 1.02
CA ARG A 319 -22.70 -13.19 -0.40
C ARG A 319 -23.82 -12.56 -1.24
N LEU A 320 -25.07 -12.68 -0.78
CA LEU A 320 -26.20 -12.02 -1.43
C LEU A 320 -26.03 -10.50 -1.45
N GLN A 321 -25.74 -9.90 -0.29
CA GLN A 321 -25.50 -8.47 -0.18
C GLN A 321 -24.40 -7.99 -1.13
N ARG A 322 -23.30 -8.73 -1.25
CA ARG A 322 -22.20 -8.38 -2.17
C ARG A 322 -22.61 -8.51 -3.63
N ALA A 323 -23.39 -9.54 -3.98
CA ALA A 323 -23.94 -9.69 -5.33
C ALA A 323 -24.90 -8.52 -5.70
N GLU A 324 -25.72 -8.06 -4.76
CA GLU A 324 -26.60 -6.89 -4.95
C GLU A 324 -25.79 -5.61 -5.19
N ILE A 325 -24.75 -5.37 -4.38
CA ILE A 325 -23.85 -4.22 -4.56
C ILE A 325 -23.16 -4.28 -5.93
N GLU A 326 -22.62 -5.43 -6.32
CA GLU A 326 -21.98 -5.62 -7.62
C GLU A 326 -22.94 -5.42 -8.79
N TYR A 327 -24.17 -5.91 -8.66
CA TYR A 327 -25.21 -5.67 -9.65
C TYR A 327 -25.52 -4.18 -9.80
N SER A 328 -25.63 -3.43 -8.69
CA SER A 328 -25.86 -1.98 -8.74
C SER A 328 -24.72 -1.23 -9.44
N ILE A 329 -23.46 -1.58 -9.12
CA ILE A 329 -22.27 -0.99 -9.73
C ILE A 329 -22.25 -1.28 -11.24
N ALA A 330 -22.56 -2.51 -11.64
CA ALA A 330 -22.61 -2.90 -13.05
C ALA A 330 -23.75 -2.17 -13.80
N GLN A 331 -24.90 -1.98 -13.14
CA GLN A 331 -26.02 -1.24 -13.72
C GLN A 331 -25.68 0.25 -13.91
N ASP A 332 -25.00 0.87 -12.94
CA ASP A 332 -24.57 2.26 -13.05
C ASP A 332 -23.48 2.44 -14.11
N ALA A 333 -22.53 1.50 -14.21
CA ALA A 333 -21.53 1.49 -15.28
C ALA A 333 -22.18 1.36 -16.68
N LEU A 334 -23.21 0.50 -16.81
CA LEU A 334 -23.96 0.36 -18.05
C LEU A 334 -24.66 1.67 -18.44
N ARG A 335 -25.32 2.34 -17.48
CA ARG A 335 -25.96 3.64 -17.71
C ARG A 335 -24.96 4.69 -18.17
N ALA A 336 -23.83 4.81 -17.47
CA ALA A 336 -22.77 5.75 -17.84
C ALA A 336 -22.23 5.50 -19.25
N ALA A 337 -22.07 4.23 -19.65
CA ALA A 337 -21.64 3.87 -21.00
C ALA A 337 -22.70 4.21 -22.06
N GLN A 338 -23.98 4.01 -21.76
CA GLN A 338 -25.09 4.40 -22.65
C GLN A 338 -25.14 5.91 -22.85
N ASP A 339 -24.98 6.69 -21.79
CA ASP A 339 -24.96 8.15 -21.85
C ASP A 339 -23.77 8.65 -22.69
N ALA A 340 -22.57 8.12 -22.45
CA ALA A 340 -21.38 8.46 -23.23
C ALA A 340 -21.52 8.10 -24.72
N ALA A 341 -22.15 6.96 -25.04
CA ALA A 341 -22.43 6.58 -26.42
C ALA A 341 -23.44 7.54 -27.09
N ALA A 342 -24.49 7.93 -26.37
CA ALA A 342 -25.49 8.87 -26.87
C ALA A 342 -24.87 10.25 -27.17
N ASP A 343 -23.98 10.74 -26.32
CA ASP A 343 -23.31 12.03 -26.52
C ASP A 343 -22.35 12.00 -27.72
N ALA A 344 -21.60 10.91 -27.89
CA ALA A 344 -20.73 10.72 -29.05
C ALA A 344 -21.51 10.66 -30.38
N HIS A 345 -22.77 10.22 -30.37
CA HIS A 345 -23.66 10.28 -31.53
C HIS A 345 -24.15 11.71 -31.82
N ARG A 346 -24.42 12.52 -30.79
CA ARG A 346 -24.85 13.91 -30.95
C ARG A 346 -23.74 14.81 -31.50
N GLU A 347 -22.49 14.61 -31.09
CA GLU A 347 -21.36 15.41 -31.60
C GLU A 347 -21.03 15.13 -33.08
N LYS A 348 -21.48 14.00 -33.62
CA LYS A 348 -21.25 13.59 -35.01
C LYS A 348 -22.38 13.96 -35.97
N ALA A 349 -23.52 14.42 -35.46
CA ALA A 349 -24.72 14.78 -36.23
C ALA A 349 -24.79 16.30 -36.42
#